data_AF-A0A9C6W7B2-F1
#
_entry.id   AF-A0A9C6W7B2-F1
#
_cell.length_a   1.000
_cell.length_b   1.000
_cell.length_c   1.000
_cell.angle_alpha   90.00
_cell.angle_beta   90.00
_cell.angle_gamma   90.00
#
_symmetry.space_group_name_H-M   'P 1'
#
loop_
_entity.id
_entity.type
_entity.pdbx_description
1 polymer ?
#
loop_
_entity_poly.entity_id
_entity_poly.type
_entity_poly.pdbx_seq_one_letter_code
_entity_poly.pdbx_strand_id
1 'polypeptide(L)'
;MKVGLLKNFVHYFNLEEGTVLIAVFQLLISGFNMAFFVLALIHTMGIQEMVVRDTEDALEREALEDISSNHLNTKKMDMAHHNATETVYSIYCGLVITVIHFISTVLLLYGVLANNRHFMAPWLVVMMTIISALTISVFVVEQGCPFIATLGGNADICERIIVLLVAISNSYVWLVVYSAYKSLETKKGLTHVLHGVKKKPVVPVVKKSKAVKADANKPFEV
;
A
#
# COMPACT_ATOMS: atom_id res chain seq x y z
N MET A 1 4.03 18.01 -13.57
CA MET A 1 5.03 16.94 -13.75
C MET A 1 4.31 15.67 -14.21
N LYS A 2 4.52 15.17 -15.44
CA LYS A 2 3.94 13.88 -15.88
C LYS A 2 4.87 12.77 -15.39
N VAL A 3 4.47 12.03 -14.36
CA VAL A 3 5.20 10.84 -13.92
C VAL A 3 5.12 9.81 -15.05
N GLY A 4 6.27 9.32 -15.52
CA GLY A 4 6.32 8.30 -16.57
C GLY A 4 5.70 6.99 -16.06
N LEU A 5 4.69 6.48 -16.77
CA LEU A 5 4.08 5.18 -16.46
C LEU A 5 4.98 4.07 -17.00
N LEU A 6 5.15 3.00 -16.22
CA LEU A 6 5.83 1.80 -16.68
C LEU A 6 4.98 1.12 -17.75
N LYS A 7 5.63 0.52 -18.75
CA LYS A 7 4.96 -0.29 -19.77
C LYS A 7 4.94 -1.78 -19.42
N ASN A 8 6.00 -2.26 -18.77
CA ASN A 8 6.23 -3.66 -18.41
C ASN A 8 6.71 -3.77 -16.95
N PHE A 9 6.52 -4.94 -16.34
CA PHE A 9 7.13 -5.32 -15.06
C PHE A 9 8.43 -6.12 -15.31
N VAL A 10 9.55 -5.68 -14.71
CA VAL A 10 10.89 -6.29 -14.90
C VAL A 10 11.24 -6.51 -16.38
N HIS A 11 10.74 -5.66 -17.29
CA HIS A 11 10.85 -5.77 -18.76
C HIS A 11 10.20 -7.00 -19.42
N TYR A 12 10.06 -8.13 -18.73
CA TYR A 12 9.58 -9.40 -19.28
C TYR A 12 8.07 -9.61 -19.16
N PHE A 13 7.44 -9.12 -18.09
CA PHE A 13 6.03 -9.35 -17.82
C PHE A 13 5.16 -8.17 -18.26
N ASN A 14 3.96 -8.50 -18.74
CA ASN A 14 2.93 -7.48 -18.90
C ASN A 14 2.55 -6.90 -17.52
N LEU A 15 2.09 -5.64 -17.47
CA LEU A 15 1.71 -5.00 -16.21
C LEU A 15 0.65 -5.78 -15.42
N GLU A 16 -0.27 -6.43 -16.12
CA GLU A 16 -1.33 -7.23 -15.50
C GLU A 16 -0.75 -8.47 -14.79
N GLU A 17 0.05 -9.27 -15.51
CA GLU A 17 0.76 -10.44 -14.97
C GLU A 17 1.68 -10.06 -13.80
N GLY A 18 2.44 -8.96 -13.95
CA GLY A 18 3.29 -8.44 -12.90
C GLY A 18 2.49 -8.01 -11.66
N THR A 19 1.32 -7.39 -11.85
CA THR A 19 0.47 -6.97 -10.72
C THR A 19 -0.16 -8.18 -10.03
N VAL A 20 -0.59 -9.21 -10.77
CA VAL A 20 -1.06 -10.48 -10.18
C VAL A 20 0.05 -11.12 -9.35
N LEU A 21 1.26 -11.21 -9.90
CA LEU A 21 2.41 -11.79 -9.22
C LEU A 21 2.73 -11.03 -7.93
N ILE A 22 2.76 -9.70 -7.98
CA ILE A 22 2.94 -8.82 -6.82
C ILE A 22 1.85 -9.10 -5.77
N ALA A 23 0.58 -9.15 -6.17
CA ALA A 23 -0.53 -9.38 -5.23
C ALA A 23 -0.41 -10.74 -4.53
N VAL A 24 -0.06 -11.80 -5.26
CA VAL A 24 0.16 -13.14 -4.69
C VAL A 24 1.32 -13.14 -3.69
N PHE A 25 2.47 -12.57 -4.05
CA PHE A 25 3.61 -12.49 -3.13
C PHE A 25 3.30 -11.66 -1.89
N GLN A 26 2.62 -10.52 -2.05
CA GLN A 26 2.22 -9.66 -0.94
C GLN A 26 1.22 -10.35 -0.01
N LEU A 27 0.29 -11.15 -0.54
CA LEU A 27 -0.62 -11.96 0.29
C LEU A 27 0.13 -12.99 1.12
N LEU A 28 1.09 -13.69 0.52
CA LEU A 28 1.91 -14.68 1.23
C LEU A 28 2.75 -14.02 2.34
N ILE A 29 3.43 -12.92 2.01
CA ILE A 29 4.24 -12.15 2.98
C ILE A 29 3.35 -11.61 4.10
N SER A 30 2.19 -11.03 3.79
CA SER A 30 1.28 -10.49 4.79
C SER A 30 0.70 -11.58 5.69
N GLY A 31 0.37 -12.75 5.14
CA GLY A 31 -0.09 -13.90 5.92
C GLY A 31 0.99 -14.44 6.85
N PHE A 32 2.23 -14.54 6.35
CA PHE A 32 3.38 -14.91 7.17
C PHE A 32 3.61 -13.92 8.31
N ASN A 33 3.66 -12.62 8.02
CA ASN A 33 3.81 -11.58 9.05
C ASN A 33 2.69 -11.63 10.10
N MET A 34 1.44 -11.88 9.68
CA MET A 34 0.32 -12.03 10.61
C MET A 34 0.54 -13.17 11.60
N ALA A 35 1.07 -14.31 11.15
CA ALA A 35 1.41 -15.42 12.04
C ALA A 35 2.51 -15.02 13.05
N PHE A 36 3.54 -14.29 12.64
CA PHE A 36 4.56 -13.78 13.56
C PHE A 36 3.99 -12.80 14.58
N PHE A 37 3.11 -11.88 14.19
CA PHE A 37 2.46 -10.97 15.12
C PHE A 37 1.60 -11.71 16.14
N VAL A 38 0.84 -12.74 15.72
CA VAL A 38 0.05 -13.56 16.65
C VAL A 38 0.96 -14.32 17.62
N LEU A 39 2.05 -14.92 17.14
CA LEU A 39 3.03 -15.59 18.01
C LEU A 39 3.70 -14.61 18.98
N ALA A 40 4.08 -13.43 18.49
CA ALA A 40 4.68 -12.36 19.30
C ALA A 40 3.70 -11.85 20.37
N LEU A 41 2.41 -11.72 20.05
CA LEU A 41 1.37 -11.35 21.02
C LEU A 41 1.25 -12.38 22.12
N ILE A 42 1.13 -13.67 21.78
CA ILE A 42 1.02 -14.75 22.77
C ILE A 42 2.23 -14.73 23.70
N HIS A 43 3.44 -14.63 23.13
CA HIS A 43 4.67 -14.59 23.91
C HIS A 43 4.75 -13.35 24.83
N THR A 44 4.42 -12.18 24.31
CA THR A 44 4.53 -10.91 25.06
C THR A 44 3.44 -10.79 26.12
N MET A 45 2.23 -11.28 25.84
CA MET A 45 1.16 -11.37 26.85
C MET A 45 1.57 -12.29 28.00
N GLY A 46 2.21 -13.43 27.72
CA GLY A 46 2.75 -14.29 28.76
C GLY A 46 3.81 -13.61 29.62
N ILE A 47 4.69 -12.80 29.01
CA ILE A 47 5.66 -11.97 29.74
C ILE A 47 4.94 -10.92 30.59
N GLN A 48 3.94 -10.23 30.05
CA GLN A 48 3.17 -9.21 30.76
C GLN A 48 2.48 -9.81 31.99
N GLU A 49 1.86 -10.99 31.86
CA GLU A 49 1.20 -11.68 32.98
C GLU A 49 2.20 -12.07 34.08
N MET A 50 3.39 -12.56 33.70
CA MET A 50 4.46 -12.83 34.68
C MET A 50 4.91 -11.56 35.39
N VAL A 51 5.08 -10.44 34.67
CA VAL A 51 5.46 -9.15 35.26
C VAL A 51 4.39 -8.63 36.21
N VAL A 52 3.11 -8.77 35.88
CA VAL A 52 1.99 -8.39 36.77
C VAL A 52 2.04 -9.20 38.05
N ARG A 53 2.17 -10.53 37.95
CA ARG A 53 2.25 -11.40 39.13
C ARG A 53 3.46 -11.09 40.01
N ASP A 54 4.63 -10.90 39.41
CA ASP A 54 5.84 -10.53 40.14
C ASP A 54 5.69 -9.14 40.82
N THR A 55 4.91 -8.24 40.21
CA THR A 55 4.57 -6.93 40.79
C THR A 55 3.66 -7.08 42.00
N GLU A 56 2.64 -7.92 41.91
CA GLU A 56 1.70 -8.19 43.01
C GLU A 56 2.41 -8.87 44.20
N ASP A 57 3.21 -9.92 43.94
CA ASP A 57 3.98 -10.63 44.98
C ASP A 57 4.94 -9.70 45.73
N ALA A 58 5.56 -8.75 45.02
CA ALA A 58 6.47 -7.78 45.63
C ALA A 58 5.73 -6.75 46.48
N LEU A 59 4.55 -6.29 46.03
CA LEU A 59 3.69 -5.39 46.81
C LEU A 59 3.17 -6.07 48.08
N GLU A 60 2.80 -7.35 48.03
CA GLU A 60 2.38 -8.12 49.21
C GLU A 60 3.52 -8.22 50.25
N ARG A 61 4.75 -8.52 49.81
CA ARG A 61 5.92 -8.54 50.70
C ARG A 61 6.22 -7.18 51.32
N GLU A 62 6.14 -6.10 50.53
CA GLU A 62 6.37 -4.74 51.02
C GLU A 62 5.33 -4.35 52.10
N ALA A 63 4.06 -4.72 51.90
CA ALA A 63 2.99 -4.48 52.87
C ALA A 63 3.15 -5.28 54.18
N LEU A 64 3.75 -6.47 54.14
CA LEU A 64 3.95 -7.32 55.31
C LEU A 64 5.20 -6.97 56.12
N GLU A 65 6.27 -6.48 55.47
CA GLU A 65 7.58 -6.32 56.11
C GLU A 65 7.92 -4.88 56.57
N ASP A 66 7.07 -3.88 56.32
CA ASP A 66 7.27 -2.45 56.69
C ASP A 66 8.68 -1.91 56.31
N ILE A 67 9.23 -2.40 55.20
CA ILE A 67 10.60 -2.10 54.75
C ILE A 67 10.60 -0.79 53.96
N SER A 68 10.77 0.31 54.70
CA SER A 68 10.88 1.68 54.18
C SER A 68 11.98 1.92 53.11
N SER A 69 12.87 0.97 52.82
CA SER A 69 14.03 1.16 51.92
C SER A 69 13.85 0.64 50.48
N ASN A 70 12.69 0.12 50.08
CA ASN A 70 12.49 -0.54 48.78
C ASN A 70 11.93 0.33 47.64
N HIS A 71 11.80 1.64 47.80
CA HIS A 71 11.25 2.55 46.77
C HIS A 71 11.93 2.43 45.39
N LEU A 72 13.23 2.06 45.34
CA LEU A 72 13.95 1.85 44.08
C LEU A 72 13.55 0.55 43.35
N ASN A 73 13.03 -0.44 44.08
CA ASN A 73 12.54 -1.70 43.54
C ASN A 73 11.14 -1.52 42.95
N THR A 74 10.24 -0.83 43.67
CA THR A 74 8.88 -0.48 43.22
C THR A 74 8.93 0.33 41.90
N LYS A 75 9.81 1.33 41.82
CA LYS A 75 9.99 2.13 40.59
C LYS A 75 10.47 1.31 39.39
N LYS A 76 11.35 0.33 39.60
CA LYS A 76 11.82 -0.57 38.53
C LYS A 76 10.71 -1.49 38.05
N MET A 77 9.88 -1.95 38.97
CA MET A 77 8.74 -2.82 38.71
C MET A 77 7.65 -2.10 37.92
N ASP A 78 7.30 -0.87 38.31
CA ASP A 78 6.38 -0.01 37.55
C ASP A 78 6.86 0.25 36.12
N MET A 79 8.17 0.49 35.96
CA MET A 79 8.77 0.68 34.64
C MET A 79 8.72 -0.61 33.80
N ALA A 80 8.96 -1.77 34.42
CA ALA A 80 8.84 -3.06 33.73
C ALA A 80 7.40 -3.34 33.29
N HIS A 81 6.42 -3.08 34.16
CA HIS A 81 5.00 -3.22 33.84
C HIS A 81 4.58 -2.26 32.72
N HIS A 82 5.01 -1.00 32.77
CA HIS A 82 4.76 -0.02 31.73
C HIS A 82 5.35 -0.46 30.38
N ASN A 83 6.61 -0.87 30.35
CA ASN A 83 7.29 -1.32 29.13
C ASN A 83 6.65 -2.59 28.54
N ALA A 84 6.27 -3.56 29.39
CA ALA A 84 5.58 -4.77 28.94
C ALA A 84 4.23 -4.42 28.30
N THR A 85 3.47 -3.53 28.95
CA THR A 85 2.19 -3.04 28.45
C THR A 85 2.34 -2.30 27.12
N GLU A 86 3.30 -1.37 27.02
CA GLU A 86 3.60 -0.63 25.79
C GLU A 86 4.00 -1.57 24.64
N THR A 87 4.80 -2.59 24.94
CA THR A 87 5.22 -3.61 23.95
C THR A 87 4.00 -4.37 23.42
N VAL A 88 3.09 -4.82 24.28
CA VAL A 88 1.85 -5.51 23.84
C VAL A 88 0.99 -4.61 22.95
N TYR A 89 0.81 -3.34 23.32
CA TYR A 89 0.08 -2.38 22.49
C TYR A 89 0.76 -2.14 21.14
N SER A 90 2.09 -2.03 21.11
CA SER A 90 2.86 -1.87 19.87
C SER A 90 2.68 -3.06 18.92
N ILE A 91 2.77 -4.29 19.44
CA ILE A 91 2.55 -5.51 18.66
C ILE A 91 1.10 -5.57 18.15
N TYR A 92 0.12 -5.19 18.98
CA TYR A 92 -1.29 -5.15 18.57
C TYR A 92 -1.54 -4.14 17.43
N CYS A 93 -0.95 -2.95 17.52
CA CYS A 93 -0.97 -1.96 16.44
C CYS A 93 -0.36 -2.53 15.14
N GLY A 94 0.78 -3.21 15.24
CA GLY A 94 1.41 -3.89 14.10
C GLY A 94 0.53 -4.98 13.48
N LEU A 95 -0.19 -5.76 14.30
CA LEU A 95 -1.15 -6.74 13.82
C LEU A 95 -2.30 -6.09 13.05
N VAL A 96 -2.91 -5.02 13.59
CA VAL A 96 -4.00 -4.30 12.92
C VAL A 96 -3.57 -3.74 11.57
N ILE A 97 -2.38 -3.12 11.51
CA ILE A 97 -1.80 -2.63 10.24
C ILE A 97 -1.63 -3.78 9.24
N THR A 98 -1.13 -4.93 9.70
CA THR A 98 -0.95 -6.13 8.87
C THR A 98 -2.28 -6.68 8.36
N VAL A 99 -3.34 -6.67 9.17
CA VAL A 99 -4.70 -7.07 8.75
C VAL A 99 -5.24 -6.12 7.68
N ILE A 100 -5.07 -4.81 7.85
CA ILE A 100 -5.47 -3.80 6.84
C ILE A 100 -4.71 -4.04 5.53
N HIS A 101 -3.40 -4.27 5.60
CA HIS A 101 -2.57 -4.60 4.44
C HIS A 101 -3.05 -5.87 3.74
N PHE A 102 -3.33 -6.94 4.50
CA PHE A 102 -3.85 -8.20 3.98
C PHE A 102 -5.18 -8.00 3.22
N ILE A 103 -6.17 -7.36 3.84
CA ILE A 103 -7.47 -7.09 3.23
C ILE A 103 -7.30 -6.26 1.96
N SER A 104 -6.50 -5.19 2.01
CA SER A 104 -6.23 -4.35 0.84
C SER A 104 -5.56 -5.13 -0.30
N THR A 105 -4.70 -6.10 0.02
CA THR A 105 -4.04 -6.95 -0.98
C THR A 105 -4.99 -7.98 -1.59
N VAL A 106 -5.96 -8.50 -0.82
CA VAL A 106 -7.06 -9.31 -1.38
C VAL A 106 -7.87 -8.49 -2.39
N LEU A 107 -8.18 -7.23 -2.05
CA LEU A 107 -8.87 -6.31 -2.97
C LEU A 107 -8.02 -5.99 -4.20
N LEU A 108 -6.69 -5.85 -4.05
CA LEU A 108 -5.78 -5.70 -5.19
C LEU A 108 -5.88 -6.90 -6.13
N LEU A 109 -5.74 -8.12 -5.61
CA LEU A 109 -5.80 -9.34 -6.40
C LEU A 109 -7.14 -9.43 -7.15
N TYR A 110 -8.24 -9.21 -6.43
CA TYR A 110 -9.58 -9.19 -7.02
C TYR A 110 -9.71 -8.08 -8.09
N GLY A 111 -9.22 -6.88 -7.82
CA GLY A 111 -9.30 -5.74 -8.72
C GLY A 111 -8.56 -5.96 -10.03
N VAL A 112 -7.42 -6.66 -9.99
CA VAL A 112 -6.66 -7.02 -11.19
C VAL A 112 -7.41 -8.09 -11.99
N LEU A 113 -7.84 -9.18 -11.34
CA LEU A 113 -8.57 -10.27 -12.01
C LEU A 113 -9.92 -9.81 -12.60
N ALA A 114 -10.62 -8.92 -11.91
CA ALA A 114 -11.89 -8.34 -12.35
C ALA A 114 -11.72 -7.12 -13.27
N ASN A 115 -10.48 -6.74 -13.62
CA ASN A 115 -10.18 -5.53 -14.42
C ASN A 115 -10.87 -4.25 -13.90
N ASN A 116 -10.97 -4.14 -12.57
CA ASN A 116 -11.63 -3.05 -11.88
C ASN A 116 -10.68 -2.29 -10.95
N ARG A 117 -10.21 -1.14 -11.46
CA ARG A 117 -9.28 -0.24 -10.75
C ARG A 117 -9.75 0.21 -9.37
N HIS A 118 -11.05 0.27 -9.11
CA HIS A 118 -11.56 0.77 -7.82
C HIS A 118 -11.17 -0.15 -6.66
N PHE A 119 -11.05 -1.45 -6.90
CA PHE A 119 -10.60 -2.42 -5.91
C PHE A 119 -9.07 -2.42 -5.73
N MET A 120 -8.31 -1.87 -6.68
CA MET A 120 -6.85 -1.70 -6.54
C MET A 120 -6.48 -0.47 -5.69
N ALA A 121 -7.38 0.52 -5.59
CA ALA A 121 -7.11 1.80 -4.92
C ALA A 121 -6.79 1.68 -3.42
N PRO A 122 -7.49 0.86 -2.61
CA PRO A 122 -7.17 0.71 -1.20
C PRO A 122 -5.72 0.28 -0.95
N TRP A 123 -5.23 -0.70 -1.72
CA TRP A 123 -3.85 -1.16 -1.60
C TRP A 123 -2.83 -0.07 -1.97
N LEU A 124 -3.11 0.70 -3.03
CA LEU A 124 -2.26 1.83 -3.43
C LEU A 124 -2.13 2.86 -2.31
N VAL A 125 -3.22 3.15 -1.59
CA VAL A 125 -3.21 4.09 -0.46
C VAL A 125 -2.42 3.51 0.71
N VAL A 126 -2.69 2.27 1.12
CA VAL A 126 -1.98 1.60 2.22
C VAL A 126 -0.48 1.57 1.95
N MET A 127 -0.05 1.15 0.76
CA MET A 127 1.37 1.09 0.43
C MET A 127 2.03 2.47 0.37
N MET A 128 1.33 3.52 -0.07
CA MET A 128 1.88 4.88 0.03
C MET A 128 2.11 5.27 1.48
N THR A 129 1.18 4.97 2.38
CA THR A 129 1.36 5.28 3.81
C THR A 129 2.56 4.54 4.41
N ILE A 130 2.76 3.27 4.04
CA ILE A 130 3.92 2.47 4.46
C ILE A 130 5.22 3.08 3.91
N ILE A 131 5.28 3.40 2.62
CA ILE A 131 6.46 4.02 2.00
C ILE A 131 6.79 5.37 2.65
N SER A 132 5.78 6.19 2.92
CA SER A 132 5.97 7.46 3.62
C SER A 132 6.49 7.26 5.04
N ALA A 133 5.92 6.32 5.81
CA ALA A 133 6.40 6.01 7.15
C ALA A 133 7.86 5.51 7.15
N LEU A 134 8.21 4.58 6.25
CA LEU A 134 9.58 4.11 6.08
C LEU A 134 10.53 5.26 5.72
N THR A 135 10.14 6.11 4.78
CA THR A 135 10.95 7.26 4.36
C THR A 135 11.17 8.23 5.51
N ILE A 136 10.13 8.56 6.29
CA ILE A 136 10.25 9.42 7.46
C ILE A 136 11.22 8.81 8.47
N SER A 137 11.08 7.50 8.78
CA SER A 137 11.93 6.82 9.77
C SER A 137 13.43 6.91 9.47
N VAL A 138 13.84 6.96 8.19
CA VAL A 138 15.25 7.14 7.80
C VAL A 138 15.83 8.45 8.32
N PHE A 139 15.02 9.50 8.44
CA PHE A 139 15.45 10.84 8.87
C PHE A 139 15.16 11.13 10.35
N VAL A 140 14.46 10.24 11.04
CA VAL A 140 14.17 10.39 12.47
C VAL A 140 15.43 10.10 13.27
N VAL A 141 15.88 11.06 14.08
CA VAL A 141 17.04 10.95 14.97
C VAL A 141 16.58 11.14 16.40
N GLU A 142 17.12 10.35 17.34
CA GLU A 142 16.81 10.44 18.75
C GLU A 142 17.04 11.86 19.31
N GLN A 143 15.99 12.45 19.89
CA GLN A 143 16.05 13.75 20.59
C GLN A 143 15.66 13.61 22.08
N GLY A 144 15.91 12.43 22.68
CA GLY A 144 15.54 12.14 24.07
C GLY A 144 14.05 11.83 24.28
N CYS A 145 13.33 11.42 23.23
CA CYS A 145 11.94 10.99 23.30
C CYS A 145 11.85 9.46 23.05
N PRO A 146 11.34 8.66 24.01
CA PRO A 146 11.27 7.19 23.88
C PRO A 146 10.44 6.72 22.67
N PHE A 147 9.41 7.49 22.31
CA PHE A 147 8.60 7.25 21.13
C PHE A 147 9.42 7.39 19.83
N ILE A 148 10.29 8.41 19.78
CA ILE A 148 11.19 8.65 18.64
C ILE A 148 12.23 7.53 18.55
N ALA A 149 12.76 7.05 19.68
CA ALA A 149 13.66 5.91 19.72
C ALA A 149 13.04 4.66 19.09
N THR A 150 11.77 4.38 19.42
CA THR A 150 11.00 3.24 18.88
C THR A 150 10.71 3.36 17.38
N LEU A 151 10.61 4.59 16.86
CA LEU A 151 10.42 4.88 15.41
C LEU A 151 11.72 4.86 14.59
N GLY A 152 12.80 4.32 15.13
CA GLY A 152 14.10 4.27 14.45
C GLY A 152 15.02 5.46 14.80
N GLY A 153 14.69 6.24 15.83
CA GLY A 153 15.55 7.31 16.34
C GLY A 153 16.94 6.83 16.75
N ASN A 154 17.04 5.60 17.25
CA ASN A 154 18.28 4.98 17.74
C ASN A 154 18.92 4.07 16.68
N ALA A 155 18.38 4.05 15.46
CA ALA A 155 18.83 3.16 14.41
C ALA A 155 20.23 3.55 13.91
N ASP A 156 21.11 2.57 13.77
CA ASP A 156 22.46 2.76 13.24
C ASP A 156 22.43 3.06 11.73
N ILE A 157 23.54 3.59 11.18
CA ILE A 157 23.69 3.90 9.76
C ILE A 157 23.38 2.67 8.90
N CYS A 158 23.86 1.49 9.30
CA CYS A 158 23.59 0.24 8.57
C CYS A 158 22.09 -0.07 8.52
N GLU A 159 21.38 0.08 9.63
CA GLU A 159 19.93 -0.15 9.70
C GLU A 159 19.16 0.85 8.83
N ARG A 160 19.56 2.13 8.85
CA ARG A 160 18.97 3.17 8.01
C ARG A 160 19.15 2.91 6.52
N ILE A 161 20.31 2.39 6.11
CA ILE A 161 20.56 1.99 4.71
C ILE A 161 19.63 0.84 4.31
N ILE A 162 19.45 -0.15 5.18
CA ILE A 162 18.53 -1.28 4.93
C ILE A 162 17.10 -0.75 4.75
N VAL A 163 16.63 0.11 5.65
CA VAL A 163 15.29 0.72 5.56
C VAL A 163 15.13 1.52 4.26
N LEU A 164 16.16 2.27 3.85
CA LEU A 164 16.14 3.01 2.59
C LEU A 164 16.00 2.09 1.37
N LEU A 165 16.75 0.98 1.33
CA LEU A 165 16.65 -0.01 0.26
C LEU A 165 15.25 -0.66 0.20
N VAL A 166 14.66 -0.93 1.37
CA VAL A 166 13.28 -1.43 1.48
C VAL A 166 12.28 -0.39 0.98
N ALA A 167 12.44 0.89 1.31
CA ALA A 167 11.57 1.97 0.85
C ALA A 167 11.64 2.14 -0.69
N ILE A 168 12.84 2.06 -1.28
CA ILE A 168 13.03 2.12 -2.73
C ILE A 168 12.36 0.91 -3.42
N SER A 169 12.56 -0.28 -2.88
CA SER A 169 11.96 -1.52 -3.42
C SER A 169 10.43 -1.46 -3.38
N ASN A 170 9.85 -1.02 -2.26
CA ASN A 170 8.40 -0.82 -2.14
C ASN A 170 7.88 0.26 -3.09
N SER A 171 8.63 1.35 -3.29
CA SER A 171 8.28 2.40 -4.25
C SER A 171 8.23 1.88 -5.69
N TYR A 172 9.16 1.00 -6.06
CA TYR A 172 9.13 0.34 -7.37
C TYR A 172 7.90 -0.55 -7.54
N VAL A 173 7.62 -1.42 -6.56
CA VAL A 173 6.44 -2.29 -6.58
C VAL A 173 5.16 -1.46 -6.67
N TRP A 174 5.05 -0.40 -5.88
CA TRP A 174 3.93 0.54 -5.93
C TRP A 174 3.78 1.16 -7.32
N LEU A 175 4.88 1.60 -7.94
CA LEU A 175 4.85 2.22 -9.27
C LEU A 175 4.34 1.26 -10.35
N VAL A 176 4.67 -0.03 -10.25
CA VAL A 176 4.16 -1.08 -11.17
C VAL A 176 2.64 -1.20 -11.05
N VAL A 177 2.13 -1.35 -9.83
CA VAL A 177 0.68 -1.46 -9.58
C VAL A 177 -0.05 -0.17 -9.97
N TYR A 178 0.54 0.98 -9.66
CA TYR A 178 -0.01 2.29 -10.05
C TYR A 178 -0.07 2.45 -11.58
N SER A 179 0.94 1.94 -12.29
CA SER A 179 0.95 1.93 -13.75
C SER A 179 -0.16 1.05 -14.32
N ALA A 180 -0.40 -0.13 -13.74
CA ALA A 180 -1.52 -0.99 -14.09
C ALA A 180 -2.88 -0.30 -13.80
N TYR A 181 -3.02 0.32 -12.63
CA TYR A 181 -4.20 1.09 -12.23
C TYR A 181 -4.54 2.22 -13.22
N LYS A 182 -3.54 3.00 -13.65
CA LYS A 182 -3.72 4.09 -14.63
C LYS A 182 -3.94 3.59 -16.05
N SER A 183 -3.38 2.45 -16.43
CA SER A 183 -3.64 1.80 -17.73
C SER A 183 -5.13 1.48 -17.90
N LEU A 184 -5.79 0.98 -16.85
CA LEU A 184 -7.24 0.70 -16.87
C LEU A 184 -8.11 1.95 -17.02
N GLU A 185 -7.70 3.09 -16.45
CA GLU A 185 -8.37 4.39 -16.63
C GLU A 185 -8.32 4.84 -18.09
N THR A 186 -7.14 4.72 -18.71
CA THR A 186 -6.91 5.18 -20.07
C THR A 186 -7.67 4.30 -21.07
N LYS A 187 -7.68 2.97 -20.86
CA LYS A 187 -8.49 2.03 -21.66
C LYS A 187 -9.98 2.36 -21.61
N LYS A 188 -10.54 2.61 -20.42
CA LYS A 188 -11.97 2.97 -20.26
C LYS A 188 -12.30 4.34 -20.88
N GLY A 189 -11.41 5.33 -20.72
CA GLY A 189 -11.55 6.64 -21.35
C GLY A 189 -11.56 6.54 -22.89
N LEU A 190 -10.69 5.72 -23.47
CA LEU A 190 -10.65 5.48 -24.91
C LEU A 190 -11.93 4.80 -25.41
N THR A 191 -12.46 3.81 -24.69
CA THR A 191 -13.75 3.18 -25.05
C THR A 191 -14.92 4.15 -24.95
N HIS A 192 -14.95 5.05 -23.96
CA HIS A 192 -16.01 6.06 -23.83
C HIS A 192 -15.97 7.06 -24.99
N VAL A 193 -14.77 7.51 -25.41
CA VAL A 193 -14.59 8.39 -26.58
C VAL A 193 -15.02 7.68 -27.87
N LEU A 194 -14.64 6.42 -28.08
CA LEU A 194 -15.03 5.66 -29.28
C LEU A 194 -16.55 5.39 -29.35
N HIS A 195 -17.20 5.13 -28.22
CA HIS A 195 -18.66 4.98 -28.16
C HIS A 195 -19.39 6.30 -28.37
N GLY A 196 -18.80 7.45 -27.99
CA GLY A 196 -19.36 8.78 -28.26
C GLY A 196 -19.35 9.19 -29.74
N VAL A 197 -18.39 8.68 -30.53
CA VAL A 197 -18.24 9.05 -31.95
C VAL A 197 -19.15 8.24 -32.89
N LYS A 198 -19.71 7.10 -32.45
CA LYS A 198 -20.53 6.20 -33.30
C LYS A 198 -22.02 6.58 -33.44
N LYS A 199 -22.44 7.81 -33.13
CA LYS A 199 -23.82 8.29 -33.39
C LYS A 199 -23.87 9.43 -34.41
N LYS A 200 -23.58 9.13 -35.68
CA LYS A 200 -24.20 9.78 -36.85
C LYS A 200 -24.23 8.80 -38.04
N PRO A 201 -25.37 8.21 -38.41
CA PRO A 201 -25.53 7.68 -39.76
C PRO A 201 -25.84 8.87 -40.67
N VAL A 202 -24.83 9.37 -41.38
CA VAL A 202 -25.08 10.23 -42.55
C VAL A 202 -25.41 9.29 -43.70
N VAL A 203 -26.68 9.33 -44.11
CA VAL A 203 -27.24 8.63 -45.27
C VAL A 203 -26.39 8.92 -46.52
N PRO A 204 -26.02 7.91 -47.34
CA PRO A 204 -25.36 8.17 -48.62
C PRO A 204 -26.41 8.62 -49.63
N VAL A 205 -26.42 9.92 -49.96
CA VAL A 205 -27.17 10.43 -51.11
C VAL A 205 -26.45 10.00 -52.38
N VAL A 206 -26.97 8.96 -53.03
CA VAL A 206 -26.54 8.48 -54.34
C VAL A 206 -27.06 9.44 -55.44
N LYS A 207 -26.14 9.70 -56.39
CA LYS A 207 -26.18 10.61 -57.54
C LYS A 207 -27.43 10.55 -58.44
N LYS A 208 -27.74 11.68 -59.09
CA LYS A 208 -28.15 11.70 -60.50
C LYS A 208 -27.29 12.68 -61.30
N SER A 209 -26.38 12.12 -62.11
CA SER A 209 -25.73 12.79 -63.24
C SER A 209 -26.75 12.91 -64.38
N LYS A 210 -26.96 14.12 -64.93
CA LYS A 210 -27.71 14.31 -66.17
C LYS A 210 -26.72 14.49 -67.31
N ALA A 211 -26.87 13.59 -68.28
CA ALA A 211 -26.07 13.46 -69.48
C ALA A 211 -26.21 14.65 -70.44
N VAL A 212 -25.12 14.85 -71.17
CA VAL A 212 -24.95 15.66 -72.38
C VAL A 212 -25.94 15.26 -73.48
N LYS A 213 -26.52 16.25 -74.17
CA LYS A 213 -26.93 16.13 -75.57
C LYS A 213 -26.39 17.33 -76.34
N ALA A 214 -25.57 17.03 -77.34
CA ALA A 214 -25.19 17.94 -78.41
C ALA A 214 -26.30 17.95 -79.47
N ASP A 215 -26.56 19.10 -80.07
CA ASP A 215 -27.10 19.16 -81.43
C ASP A 215 -26.52 20.39 -82.15
N ALA A 216 -26.18 20.19 -83.41
CA ALA A 216 -25.36 21.05 -84.24
C ALA A 216 -26.19 21.78 -85.30
N ASN A 217 -25.69 22.96 -85.69
CA ASN A 217 -25.88 23.66 -86.97
C ASN A 217 -27.27 24.13 -87.41
N LYS A 218 -27.31 25.42 -87.77
CA LYS A 218 -27.86 25.95 -89.05
C LYS A 218 -27.36 27.38 -89.31
N PRO A 219 -27.46 27.93 -90.54
CA PRO A 219 -26.30 28.38 -91.32
C PRO A 219 -26.32 29.89 -91.67
N PHE A 220 -25.25 30.35 -92.34
CA PHE A 220 -25.14 31.65 -93.01
C PHE A 220 -25.88 31.66 -94.36
N GLU A 221 -26.64 32.74 -94.62
CA GLU A 221 -27.11 33.36 -95.89
C GLU A 221 -27.89 34.62 -95.42
N VAL A 222 -27.70 35.89 -95.82
CA VAL A 222 -26.99 36.64 -96.86
C VAL A 222 -26.46 37.94 -96.25
#